data_AF-A0A2N6C8M8-F1
#
_entry.id   AF-A0A2N6C8M8-F1
#
_cell.length_a   1.000
_cell.length_b   1.000
_cell.length_c   1.000
_cell.angle_alpha   90.00
_cell.angle_beta   90.00
_cell.angle_gamma   90.00
#
_symmetry.space_group_name_H-M   'P 1'
#
loop_
_entity.id
_entity.type
_entity.pdbx_description
1 polymer ?
#
loop_
_entity_poly.entity_id
_entity_poly.type
_entity_poly.pdbx_seq_one_letter_code
_entity_poly.pdbx_strand_id
1 'polypeptide(L)'
;MALLQDDHDIGKLEILLQIAEKLGLNSKDLASGSQVYFYMQKAIHYEEMAIQANVRAVPPCMSNNKVLAIGVQNFLQLQQLLPLL
;
A
#
# COMPACT_ATOMS: atom_id res chain seq x y z
N MET A 1 13.40 5.00 -11.92
CA MET A 1 12.15 4.50 -12.52
C MET A 1 11.01 4.80 -11.57
N ALA A 2 10.13 5.74 -11.92
CA ALA A 2 8.89 5.93 -11.19
C ALA A 2 7.84 5.00 -11.81
N LEU A 3 7.44 3.95 -11.09
CA LEU A 3 6.46 2.97 -11.57
C LEU A 3 5.02 3.51 -11.69
N LEU A 4 4.77 4.74 -11.21
CA LEU A 4 3.43 5.32 -11.02
C LEU A 4 3.29 6.74 -11.59
N GLN A 5 4.19 7.16 -12.49
CA GLN A 5 4.14 8.50 -13.10
C GLN A 5 3.21 8.60 -14.31
N ASP A 6 2.60 7.50 -14.73
CA ASP A 6 1.67 7.47 -15.84
C ASP A 6 0.22 7.46 -15.30
N ASP A 7 -0.71 8.16 -15.98
CA ASP A 7 -2.17 8.21 -15.71
C ASP A 7 -2.86 6.84 -15.94
N HIS A 8 -2.29 5.80 -15.37
CA HIS A 8 -2.72 4.43 -15.53
C HIS A 8 -3.85 4.12 -14.55
N ASP A 9 -4.97 3.64 -15.08
CA ASP A 9 -6.05 3.09 -14.27
C ASP A 9 -5.62 1.72 -13.72
N ILE A 10 -5.06 1.74 -12.50
CA ILE A 10 -4.66 0.53 -11.77
C ILE A 10 -5.84 -0.36 -11.35
N GLY A 11 -7.08 0.07 -11.60
CA GLY A 11 -8.27 -0.79 -11.51
C GLY A 11 -8.36 -1.81 -12.65
N LYS A 12 -7.58 -1.65 -13.73
CA LYS A 12 -7.58 -2.57 -14.87
C LYS A 12 -6.53 -3.67 -14.71
N LEU A 13 -6.96 -4.93 -14.86
CA LEU A 13 -6.08 -6.11 -14.76
C LEU A 13 -4.90 -6.02 -15.73
N GLU A 14 -5.12 -5.58 -16.97
CA GLU A 14 -4.06 -5.44 -17.98
C GLU A 14 -2.91 -4.53 -17.51
N ILE A 15 -3.22 -3.43 -16.83
CA ILE A 15 -2.25 -2.48 -16.27
C ILE A 15 -1.49 -3.13 -15.11
N LEU A 16 -2.19 -3.83 -14.22
CA LEU A 16 -1.57 -4.54 -13.11
C LEU A 16 -0.57 -5.61 -13.59
N LEU A 17 -0.90 -6.33 -14.66
CA LEU A 17 0.00 -7.32 -15.26
C LEU A 17 1.24 -6.68 -15.91
N GLN A 18 1.08 -5.54 -16.59
CA GLN A 18 2.23 -4.77 -17.13
C GLN A 18 3.15 -4.25 -16.03
N ILE A 19 2.59 -3.76 -14.91
CA ILE A 19 3.36 -3.31 -13.75
C ILE A 19 4.13 -4.49 -13.15
N ALA A 20 3.47 -5.64 -13.00
CA ALA A 20 4.11 -6.84 -12.47
C ALA A 20 5.28 -7.33 -13.33
N GLU A 21 5.14 -7.33 -14.66
CA GLU A 21 6.21 -7.68 -15.58
C GLU A 21 7.40 -6.72 -15.47
N LYS A 22 7.14 -5.40 -15.37
CA LYS A 22 8.19 -4.38 -15.13
C LYS A 22 8.93 -4.60 -13.80
N LEU A 23 8.28 -5.21 -12.81
CA LEU A 23 8.87 -5.58 -11.52
C LEU A 23 9.56 -6.95 -11.53
N GLY A 24 9.57 -7.66 -12.67
CA GLY A 24 10.13 -9.00 -12.79
C GLY A 24 9.28 -10.09 -12.14
N LEU A 25 7.99 -9.82 -11.88
CA LEU A 25 7.04 -10.78 -11.32
C LEU A 25 6.40 -11.61 -12.43
N ASN A 26 6.05 -12.85 -12.10
CA ASN A 26 5.34 -13.74 -13.03
C ASN A 26 3.88 -13.32 -13.19
N SER A 27 3.55 -12.76 -14.34
CA SER A 27 2.20 -12.27 -14.67
C SER A 27 1.14 -13.39 -14.71
N LYS A 28 1.53 -14.65 -14.96
CA LYS A 28 0.61 -15.79 -14.92
C LYS A 28 0.11 -16.09 -13.51
N ASP A 29 0.94 -15.83 -12.50
CA ASP A 29 0.58 -16.07 -11.10
C ASP A 29 -0.42 -15.00 -10.61
N LEU A 30 -0.26 -13.75 -11.06
CA LEU A 30 -1.20 -12.66 -10.81
C LEU A 30 -2.55 -12.82 -11.52
N ALA A 31 -2.54 -13.40 -12.74
CA ALA A 31 -3.77 -13.68 -13.48
C ALA A 31 -4.56 -14.87 -12.89
N SER A 32 -3.99 -15.63 -11.96
CA SER A 32 -4.66 -16.76 -11.33
C SER A 32 -5.66 -16.29 -10.26
N GLY A 33 -6.95 -16.61 -10.46
CA GLY A 33 -8.03 -16.11 -9.59
C GLY A 33 -7.93 -16.52 -8.11
N SER A 34 -7.20 -17.60 -7.80
CA SER A 34 -6.99 -18.06 -6.42
C SER A 34 -6.10 -17.10 -5.62
N GLN A 35 -5.07 -16.54 -6.24
CA GLN A 35 -4.20 -15.53 -5.61
C GLN A 35 -4.97 -14.21 -5.42
N VAL A 36 -5.79 -13.83 -6.40
CA VAL A 36 -6.62 -12.61 -6.32
C VAL A 36 -7.52 -12.65 -5.09
N TYR A 37 -8.24 -13.76 -4.87
CA TYR A 37 -9.11 -13.90 -3.69
C TYR A 37 -8.33 -13.85 -2.36
N PHE A 38 -7.19 -14.53 -2.29
CA PHE A 38 -6.34 -14.53 -1.09
C PHE A 38 -5.82 -13.14 -0.73
N TYR A 39 -5.31 -12.38 -1.70
CA TYR A 39 -4.81 -11.03 -1.46
C TYR A 39 -5.95 -10.03 -1.22
N MET A 40 -7.13 -10.24 -1.78
CA MET A 40 -8.33 -9.45 -1.46
C MET A 40 -8.68 -9.56 0.03
N GLN A 41 -8.70 -10.78 0.59
CA GLN A 41 -8.95 -10.97 2.03
C GLN A 41 -7.88 -10.29 2.90
N LYS A 42 -6.60 -10.34 2.49
CA LYS A 42 -5.53 -9.63 3.19
C LYS A 42 -5.68 -8.11 3.14
N ALA A 43 -6.10 -7.55 1.99
CA ALA A 43 -6.35 -6.12 1.85
C ALA A 43 -7.45 -5.66 2.81
N ILE A 44 -8.59 -6.38 2.85
CA ILE A 44 -9.69 -6.11 3.79
C ILE A 44 -9.19 -6.19 5.24
N HIS A 45 -8.42 -7.22 5.57
CA HIS A 45 -7.86 -7.37 6.92
C HIS A 45 -6.96 -6.17 7.32
N TYR A 46 -6.15 -5.65 6.40
CA TYR A 46 -5.33 -4.46 6.68
C TYR A 46 -6.17 -3.19 6.84
N GLU A 47 -7.28 -3.05 6.12
CA GLU A 47 -8.24 -1.95 6.34
C GLU A 47 -8.88 -2.05 7.73
N GLU A 48 -9.29 -3.24 8.15
CA GLU A 48 -9.83 -3.49 9.50
C GLU A 48 -8.80 -3.14 10.59
N MET A 49 -7.54 -3.54 10.41
CA MET A 49 -6.46 -3.17 11.33
C MET A 49 -6.26 -1.65 11.41
N ALA A 50 -6.32 -0.95 10.27
CA ALA A 50 -6.21 0.51 10.23
C ALA A 50 -7.38 1.19 10.97
N ILE A 51 -8.60 0.69 10.79
CA ILE A 51 -9.80 1.16 11.50
C ILE A 51 -9.66 0.95 13.01
N GLN A 52 -9.23 -0.24 13.45
CA GLN A 52 -9.00 -0.57 14.86
C GLN A 52 -7.93 0.32 15.50
N ALA A 53 -6.89 0.68 14.74
CA ALA A 53 -5.86 1.62 15.17
C ALA A 53 -6.28 3.11 15.06
N ASN A 54 -7.55 3.39 14.74
CA ASN A 54 -8.11 4.73 14.55
C ASN A 54 -7.34 5.57 13.49
N VAL A 55 -6.87 4.91 12.43
CA VAL A 55 -6.35 5.58 11.23
C VAL A 55 -7.53 6.14 10.44
N ARG A 56 -7.58 7.46 10.28
CA ARG A 56 -8.70 8.16 9.60
C ARG A 56 -8.35 8.73 8.23
N ALA A 57 -7.07 8.78 7.88
CA ALA A 57 -6.58 9.24 6.58
C ALA A 57 -5.17 8.71 6.29
N VAL A 58 -4.75 8.82 5.04
CA VAL A 58 -3.46 8.33 4.51
C VAL A 58 -2.55 9.47 4.03
N PRO A 59 -1.22 9.30 4.01
CA PRO A 59 -0.48 8.21 4.65
C PRO A 59 -0.40 8.40 6.18
N PRO A 60 -0.63 7.35 6.99
CA PRO A 60 -0.37 7.41 8.42
C PRO A 60 1.11 7.09 8.72
N CYS A 61 1.61 7.63 9.84
CA CYS A 61 2.87 7.20 10.47
C CYS A 61 2.53 6.58 11.83
N MET A 62 2.98 5.36 12.09
CA MET A 62 2.51 4.55 13.22
C MET A 62 3.65 3.80 13.92
N SER A 63 3.53 3.62 15.23
CA SER A 63 4.34 2.67 16.01
C SER A 63 3.50 2.02 17.10
N ASN A 64 3.74 0.75 17.40
CA ASN A 64 3.04 -0.01 18.44
C ASN A 64 1.50 0.15 18.40
N ASN A 65 0.91 0.05 17.21
CA ASN A 65 -0.54 0.24 16.95
C ASN A 65 -1.10 1.62 17.32
N LYS A 66 -0.26 2.65 17.46
CA LYS A 66 -0.67 4.04 17.68
C LYS A 66 -0.31 4.90 16.48
N VAL A 67 -1.23 5.78 16.09
CA VAL A 67 -0.99 6.80 15.07
C VAL A 67 -0.16 7.93 15.69
N LEU A 68 1.02 8.17 15.13
CA LEU A 68 1.92 9.25 15.52
C LEU A 68 1.68 10.52 14.69
N ALA A 69 1.38 10.36 13.40
CA ALA A 69 1.05 11.45 12.49
C ALA A 69 0.15 10.96 11.35
N ILE A 70 -0.57 11.90 10.73
CA ILE A 70 -1.46 11.66 9.57
C ILE A 70 -1.10 12.66 8.47
N GLY A 71 -1.05 12.20 7.22
CA GLY A 71 -0.78 13.02 6.04
C GLY A 71 0.71 13.03 5.67
N VAL A 72 1.02 13.70 4.55
CA VAL A 72 2.40 13.81 4.05
C VAL A 72 3.24 14.65 4.99
N GLN A 73 4.25 14.03 5.61
CA GLN A 73 5.21 14.70 6.47
C GLN A 73 6.41 15.18 5.65
N ASN A 74 6.92 16.37 5.97
CA ASN A 74 8.19 16.83 5.42
C ASN A 74 9.37 16.10 6.09
N PHE A 75 10.57 16.27 5.52
CA PHE A 75 11.78 15.60 6.00
C PHE A 75 12.06 15.83 7.50
N LEU A 76 11.91 17.06 7.99
CA LEU A 76 12.18 17.39 9.40
C LEU A 76 11.18 16.71 10.34
N GLN A 77 9.90 16.68 9.95
CA GLN A 77 8.85 15.98 10.70
C GLN A 77 9.10 14.47 10.75
N LEU A 78 9.48 13.86 9.63
CA LEU A 78 9.85 12.43 9.60
C LEU A 78 11.06 12.14 10.50
N GLN A 79 12.07 13.02 10.50
CA GLN A 79 13.25 12.86 11.36
C GLN A 79 12.90 12.89 12.86
N GLN A 80 11.92 13.71 13.26
CA GLN A 80 11.43 13.77 14.64
C GLN A 80 10.62 12.52 15.05
N LEU A 81 9.98 11.86 14.09
CA LEU A 81 9.19 10.65 14.34
C LEU A 81 10.05 9.39 14.43
N LEU A 82 11.21 9.34 13.78
CA LEU A 82 12.09 8.15 13.75
C LEU A 82 12.41 7.54 15.13
N PRO A 83 12.71 8.31 16.19
CA PRO A 83 12.96 7.73 17.53
C PRO A 83 11.74 7.06 18.17
N LEU A 84 10.54 7.31 17.63
CA LEU A 84 9.27 6.78 18.10
C LEU A 84 8.77 5.59 17.28
N LEU A 85 9.43 5.26 16.15
CA LEU A 85 9.08 4.16 15.25
C LEU A 85 9.68 2.84 15.73
#